data_AF-A0A2X1L6I1-F1
#
_entry.id   AF-A0A2X1L6I1-F1
#
_cell.length_a   1.000
_cell.length_b   1.000
_cell.length_c   1.000
_cell.angle_alpha   90.00
_cell.angle_beta   90.00
_cell.angle_gamma   90.00
#
_symmetry.space_group_name_H-M   'P 1'
#
loop_
_entity.id
_entity.type
_entity.pdbx_description
1 polymer ?
#
loop_
_entity_poly.entity_id
_entity_poly.type
_entity_poly.pdbx_seq_one_letter_code
_entity_poly.pdbx_strand_id
1 'polypeptide(L)' 'MKDVISAIRAKLDSLVTAGKLIGAECWYDVVDNSTTDLRQGRVRIRYKYTPVPPLEDMELYQTFTDEYFEPAFAVLGGA' A
#
# COMPACT_ATOMS: atom_id res chain seq x y z
N MET A 1 26.89 3.02 0.15
CA MET A 1 25.83 3.73 0.93
C MET A 1 24.62 4.03 0.06
N LYS A 2 24.79 4.71 -1.08
CA LYS A 2 23.70 4.96 -2.04
C LYS A 2 23.02 3.67 -2.52
N ASP A 3 23.77 2.59 -2.70
CA ASP A 3 23.21 1.28 -3.11
C ASP A 3 22.28 0.67 -2.06
N VAL A 4 22.62 0.81 -0.78
CA VAL A 4 21.79 0.32 0.34
C VAL A 4 20.47 1.08 0.39
N ILE A 5 20.51 2.40 0.22
CA ILE A 5 19.30 3.24 0.18
C ILE A 5 18.46 2.89 -1.04
N SER A 6 19.10 2.67 -2.20
CA SER A 6 18.42 2.26 -3.43
C SER A 6 17.72 0.90 -3.26
N ALA A 7 18.39 -0.08 -2.64
CA ALA A 7 17.80 -1.39 -2.36
C ALA A 7 16.61 -1.31 -1.39
N ILE A 8 16.71 -0.49 -0.33
CA ILE A 8 15.60 -0.26 0.62
C ILE A 8 14.43 0.42 -0.08
N ARG A 9 14.68 1.44 -0.90
CA ARG A 9 13.65 2.11 -1.70
C ARG A 9 12.96 1.13 -2.66
N ALA A 10 13.73 0.34 -3.40
CA ALA A 10 13.18 -0.67 -4.31
C ALA A 10 12.29 -1.69 -3.58
N LYS A 11 12.66 -2.09 -2.36
CA LYS A 11 11.82 -2.98 -1.54
C LYS A 11 10.52 -2.30 -1.08
N LEU A 12 10.60 -1.05 -0.66
CA LEU A 12 9.43 -0.26 -0.25
C LEU A 12 8.47 -0.03 -1.44
N ASP A 13 8.99 0.33 -2.61
CA ASP A 13 8.22 0.44 -3.86
C ASP A 13 7.54 -0.88 -4.25
N SER A 14 8.24 -2.01 -4.08
CA SER A 14 7.65 -3.33 -4.29
C SER A 14 6.48 -3.60 -3.33
N LEU A 15 6.55 -3.14 -2.08
CA LEU A 15 5.46 -3.28 -1.11
C LEU A 15 4.27 -2.35 -1.42
N VAL A 16 4.53 -1.16 -1.95
CA VAL A 16 3.48 -0.25 -2.45
C VAL A 16 2.79 -0.85 -3.67
N THR A 17 3.56 -1.34 -4.64
CA THR A 17 3.04 -2.03 -5.83
C THR A 17 2.23 -3.28 -5.47
N ALA A 18 2.63 -4.02 -4.43
CA ALA A 18 1.91 -5.17 -3.93
C ALA A 18 0.64 -4.82 -3.12
N GLY A 19 0.29 -3.54 -3.00
CA GLY A 19 -0.89 -3.08 -2.23
C GLY A 19 -0.79 -3.36 -0.73
N LYS A 20 0.44 -3.48 -0.19
CA LYS A 20 0.68 -3.65 1.26
C LYS A 20 0.94 -2.31 1.95
N LEU A 21 1.37 -1.31 1.20
CA LEU A 21 1.61 0.06 1.66
C LEU A 21 0.90 1.04 0.70
N ILE A 22 0.37 2.14 1.23
CA ILE A 22 -0.15 3.25 0.41
C ILE A 22 1.03 4.06 -0.17
N GLY A 23 2.09 4.21 0.61
CA GLY A 23 3.28 4.95 0.21
C GLY A 23 4.40 4.76 1.22
N ALA A 24 5.63 4.89 0.74
CA ALA A 24 6.81 4.81 1.58
C ALA A 24 7.97 5.61 0.98
N GLU A 25 8.75 6.24 1.85
CA GLU A 25 9.92 7.02 1.43
C GLU A 25 11.05 6.79 2.43
N CYS A 26 12.27 6.67 1.90
CA CYS A 26 13.49 6.44 2.67
C CYS A 26 14.56 7.44 2.26
N TRP A 27 15.24 8.04 3.23
CA TRP A 27 16.32 9.00 2.98
C TRP A 27 17.45 8.85 4.01
N TYR A 28 18.60 9.39 3.62
CA TYR A 28 19.81 9.42 4.44
C TYR A 28 20.05 10.83 4.92
N ASP A 29 20.17 10.99 6.23
CA ASP A 29 20.49 12.26 6.85
C ASP A 29 21.96 12.28 7.26
N VAL A 30 22.69 13.30 6.79
CA VAL A 30 24.10 13.52 7.14
C VAL A 30 24.27 13.96 8.59
N VAL A 31 23.23 14.54 9.20
CA VAL A 31 23.25 14.96 10.61
C VAL A 31 23.24 13.76 11.55
N ASP A 32 22.46 12.72 11.22
CA ASP A 32 22.39 11.49 12.03
C ASP A 32 23.57 10.53 11.80
N ASN A 33 24.35 10.78 10.75
CA ASN A 33 25.44 9.93 10.28
C ASN A 33 26.74 10.72 10.16
N SER A 34 27.25 11.16 11.30
CA SER A 34 28.55 11.80 11.41
C SER A 34 29.67 10.88 10.91
N THR A 35 30.80 11.45 10.48
CA THR A 35 31.97 10.67 10.01
C THR A 35 32.51 9.74 11.10
N THR A 36 32.37 10.12 12.38
CA THR A 36 32.78 9.32 13.53
C THR A 36 31.91 8.06 13.67
N ASP A 37 30.58 8.18 13.55
CA ASP A 37 29.67 7.04 13.61
C ASP A 37 29.86 6.08 12.42
N LEU A 38 30.08 6.63 11.22
CA LEU A 38 30.37 5.85 10.03
C LEU A 38 31.65 5.03 10.18
N ARG A 39 32.70 5.61 10.79
CA ARG A 39 33.95 4.89 11.08
C ARG A 39 33.78 3.80 12.14
N GLN A 40 32.79 3.93 13.00
CA GLN A 40 32.39 2.90 13.96
C GLN A 40 31.41 1.88 13.36
N GLY A 41 31.11 1.96 12.06
CA GLY A 41 30.20 1.05 11.37
C GLY A 41 28.72 1.27 11.71
N ARG A 42 28.37 2.41 12.31
CA ARG A 42 26.98 2.74 12.66
C ARG A 42 26.37 3.62 11.58
N VAL A 43 25.25 3.15 11.04
CA VAL A 43 24.50 3.83 9.99
C VAL A 43 23.02 3.86 10.39
N ARG A 44 22.43 5.05 10.36
CA ARG A 44 21.01 5.31 10.63
C ARG A 44 20.33 5.71 9.33
N ILE A 45 19.28 4.98 8.97
CA ILE A 45 18.49 5.26 7.77
C ILE A 45 17.08 5.61 8.25
N ARG A 46 16.56 6.76 7.81
CA ARG A 46 15.20 7.18 8.13
C ARG A 46 14.26 6.73 7.03
N TYR A 47 13.09 6.26 7.44
CA TYR A 47 12.02 5.92 6.53
C TYR A 47 10.66 6.26 7.16
N LYS A 48 9.72 6.66 6.31
CA LYS A 48 8.30 6.83 6.65
C LYS A 48 7.48 5.94 5.74
N TYR A 49 6.41 5.35 6.26
CA TYR A 49 5.49 4.53 5.47
C TYR A 49 4.06 4.67 6.00
N THR A 50 3.10 4.55 5.09
CA THR A 50 1.67 4.50 5.41
C THR A 50 1.17 3.09 5.09
N PRO A 51 0.78 2.29 6.08
CA PRO A 51 0.18 0.99 5.83
C PRO A 51 -1.19 1.15 5.15
N VAL A 52 -1.62 0.14 4.40
CA VAL A 52 -3.01 0.12 3.90
C VAL A 52 -3.94 -0.03 5.11
N PRO A 53 -4.95 0.85 5.26
CA PRO A 53 -5.92 0.73 6.34
C PRO A 53 -6.60 -0.64 6.24
N PRO A 54 -6.72 -1.38 7.35
CA PRO A 54 -7.47 -2.62 7.33
C PRO A 54 -8.92 -2.28 6.95
N LEU A 55 -9.54 -3.14 6.14
CA LEU A 55 -10.96 -3.02 5.80
C LEU A 55 -11.79 -3.47 7.02
N GLU A 56 -11.72 -2.70 8.11
CA GLU A 56 -12.36 -3.01 9.39
C GLU A 56 -13.87 -2.73 9.37
N ASP A 57 -14.32 -1.83 8.50
CA ASP A 57 -15.73 -1.46 8.38
C ASP A 57 -16.16 -1.57 6.92
N MET A 58 -16.69 -2.74 6.55
CA MET A 58 -17.29 -2.98 5.25
C MET A 58 -18.80 -3.06 5.42
N GLU A 59 -19.49 -1.96 5.13
CA GLU A 59 -20.94 -1.89 5.19
C GLU A 59 -21.55 -2.19 3.81
N LEU A 60 -22.45 -3.17 3.77
CA LEU A 60 -23.17 -3.56 2.57
C LEU A 60 -24.52 -2.83 2.54
N TYR A 61 -24.64 -1.83 1.69
CA TYR A 61 -25.90 -1.13 1.45
C TYR A 61 -26.74 -1.94 0.48
N GLN A 62 -27.79 -2.57 1.00
CA GLN A 62 -28.76 -3.31 0.20
C GLN A 62 -29.86 -2.38 -0.27
N THR A 63 -30.05 -2.30 -1.59
CA THR A 63 -31.19 -1.61 -2.20
C THR A 63 -32.18 -2.66 -2.68
N PHE A 64 -33.42 -2.61 -2.18
CA PHE A 64 -34.52 -3.39 -2.74
C PHE A 64 -34.90 -2.80 -4.09
N THR A 65 -34.86 -3.60 -5.15
CA THR A 65 -35.21 -3.16 -6.50
C THR A 65 -35.98 -4.26 -7.24
N ASP A 66 -36.93 -3.81 -8.03
CA ASP A 66 -37.77 -4.64 -8.89
C ASP A 66 -37.24 -4.68 -10.34
N GLU A 67 -36.14 -3.97 -10.63
CA GLU A 67 -35.54 -3.84 -11.97
C GLU A 67 -35.12 -5.19 -12.59
N TYR A 68 -34.92 -6.20 -11.76
CA TYR A 68 -34.53 -7.54 -12.20
C TYR A 68 -35.72 -8.46 -12.50
N PHE A 69 -36.96 -8.04 -12.22
CA PHE A 69 -38.14 -8.87 -12.50
C PHE A 69 -38.44 -8.97 -14.00
N GLU A 70 -38.37 -7.89 -14.78
CA GLU A 70 -38.63 -7.93 -16.23
C GLU A 70 -37.74 -8.93 -16.99
N PRO A 71 -36.40 -8.90 -16.88
CA PRO A 71 -35.55 -9.88 -17.56
C PRO A 71 -35.73 -11.30 -17.00
N ALA A 72 -36.07 -11.46 -15.71
CA ALA A 72 -36.33 -12.77 -15.11
C ALA A 72 -37.62 -13.42 -15.65
N PHE A 73 -38.67 -12.63 -15.88
CA PHE A 73 -39.94 -13.13 -16.42
C PHE A 73 -39.96 -13.20 -17.96
N ALA A 74 -39.09 -12.46 -18.66
CA ALA A 74 -38.93 -12.57 -20.11
C ALA A 74 -38.52 -13.99 -20.56
N VAL A 75 -37.75 -14.71 -19.73
CA VAL A 75 -37.34 -16.11 -20.01
C VAL A 75 -38.53 -17.09 -19.90
N LEU A 76 -39.58 -16.73 -19.17
CA LEU A 76 -40.76 -17.59 -18.96
C LEU A 76 -41.86 -17.36 -20.01
N GLY A 77 -41.83 -16.25 -20.74
CA GLY A 77 -42.83 -15.88 -21.75
C GLY A 77 -42.61 -16.44 -23.15
N GLY A 78 -41.57 -17.25 -23.37
CA GLY A 78 -41.26 -17.90 -24.64
C GLY A 78 -41.79 -19.34 -24.72
N ALA A 79 -43.11 -19.52 -24.83
CA ALA A 79 -43.77 -20.76 -25.25
C ALA A 79 -45.04 -20.43 -26.05
#